data_AF-A0A1E7FJA8-F1
#
_entry.id   AF-A0A1E7FJA8-F1
#
_cell.length_a   1.000
_cell.length_b   1.000
_cell.length_c   1.000
_cell.angle_alpha   90.00
_cell.angle_beta   90.00
_cell.angle_gamma   90.00
#
_symmetry.space_group_name_H-M   'P 1'
#
loop_
_entity.id
_entity.type
_entity.pdbx_description
1 polymer ?
#
loop_
_entity_poly.entity_id
_entity_poly.type
_entity_poly.pdbx_seq_one_letter_code
_entity_poly.pdbx_strand_id
1 'polypeptide(L)' 'MAEAYDLNEISHNITSRCISFRNNNDRINIYYSTRTIGTALDHPSQGKTQLFRRKCTVEDLKKIFQNPRSHSGKGYKRR' A
#
# COMPACT_ATOMS: atom_id res chain seq x y z
N MET A 1 -7.69 3.52 12.99
CA MET A 1 -7.68 2.33 12.10
C MET A 1 -6.28 1.94 11.63
N ALA A 2 -5.34 2.87 11.38
CA ALA A 2 -3.95 2.56 11.03
C ALA A 2 -3.06 2.21 12.25
N GLU A 3 -3.30 2.84 13.41
CA GLU A 3 -2.60 2.53 14.68
C GLU A 3 -2.75 1.07 15.13
N ALA A 4 -3.83 0.40 14.73
CA ALA A 4 -4.06 -1.02 15.02
C ALA A 4 -3.10 -1.98 14.26
N TYR A 5 -2.32 -1.46 13.29
CA TYR A 5 -1.45 -2.24 12.41
C TYR A 5 0.01 -1.75 12.44
N ASP A 6 0.41 -0.99 13.46
CA ASP A 6 1.75 -0.40 13.58
C ASP A 6 2.14 0.45 12.34
N LEU A 7 1.13 1.05 11.71
CA LEU A 7 1.30 1.93 10.57
C LEU A 7 1.31 3.37 11.04
N ASN A 8 2.48 3.99 10.93
CA ASN A 8 2.66 5.40 11.23
C ASN A 8 2.36 6.22 9.99
N GLU A 9 1.43 7.17 10.08
CA GLU A 9 1.23 8.16 9.02
C GLU A 9 2.49 9.03 8.92
N ILE A 10 3.05 9.14 7.71
CA ILE A 10 4.27 9.92 7.46
C ILE A 10 4.02 11.13 6.56
N SER A 11 2.91 11.14 5.83
CA SER A 11 2.55 12.26 4.96
C SER A 11 1.07 12.22 4.59
N HIS A 12 0.46 13.39 4.56
CA HIS A 12 -0.86 13.60 4.00
C HIS A 12 -0.78 14.78 3.03
N ASN A 13 -0.89 14.48 1.73
CA ASN A 13 -0.87 15.48 0.69
C ASN A 13 -2.28 15.60 0.09
N ILE A 14 -2.95 16.70 0.43
CA ILE A 14 -4.32 16.99 0.00
C ILE A 14 -4.38 17.25 -1.50
N THR A 15 -3.38 17.91 -2.09
CA THR A 15 -3.33 18.23 -3.53
C THR A 15 -3.25 16.97 -4.39
N SER A 16 -2.34 16.04 -4.06
CA SER A 16 -2.22 14.76 -4.75
C SER A 16 -3.26 13.73 -4.30
N ARG A 17 -4.05 14.06 -3.27
CA ARG A 17 -5.05 13.19 -2.65
C ARG A 17 -4.43 11.85 -2.24
N CYS A 18 -3.27 11.95 -1.58
CA CYS A 18 -2.44 10.83 -1.17
C CYS A 18 -2.14 10.88 0.33
N ILE A 19 -2.36 9.75 1.01
CA ILE A 19 -1.90 9.54 2.39
C ILE A 19 -0.87 8.42 2.38
N SER A 20 0.25 8.63 3.05
CA SER A 20 1.35 7.69 3.11
C SER A 20 1.56 7.20 4.54
N PHE A 21 1.71 5.89 4.68
CA PHE A 21 1.98 5.19 5.92
C PHE A 21 3.30 4.43 5.81
N ARG A 22 3.99 4.26 6.94
CA ARG A 22 5.21 3.45 7.05
C ARG A 22 5.05 2.44 8.18
N ASN A 23 5.49 1.21 7.95
CA ASN A 23 5.73 0.20 8.96
C ASN A 23 7.13 -0.37 8.71
N ASN A 24 8.03 -0.18 9.68
CA ASN A 24 9.44 -0.56 9.55
C ASN A 24 10.07 -0.03 8.25
N ASN A 25 10.42 -0.92 7.32
CA ASN A 25 11.00 -0.59 5.99
C ASN A 25 9.97 -0.52 4.86
N ASP A 26 8.71 -0.89 5.11
CA ASP A 26 7.66 -0.93 4.12
C ASP A 26 6.86 0.38 4.12
N ARG A 27 6.48 0.85 2.93
CA ARG A 27 5.69 2.07 2.75
C ARG A 27 4.41 1.79 1.97
N ILE A 28 3.30 2.32 2.46
CA ILE A 28 1.99 2.25 1.80
C ILE A 28 1.57 3.66 1.40
N ASN A 29 1.21 3.86 0.14
CA ASN A 29 0.65 5.10 -0.38
C ASN A 29 -0.80 4.86 -0.84
N ILE A 30 -1.73 5.69 -0.37
CA ILE A 30 -3.16 5.57 -0.68
C ILE A 30 -3.60 6.80 -1.45
N TYR A 31 -3.86 6.62 -2.73
CA TYR A 31 -4.46 7.63 -3.60
C TYR A 31 -5.98 7.47 -3.54
N TYR A 32 -6.61 8.13 -2.57
CA TYR A 32 -8.02 7.91 -2.24
C TYR A 32 -8.98 8.39 -3.34
N SER A 33 -8.55 9.34 -4.17
CA SER A 33 -9.33 9.82 -5.33
C SER A 33 -9.48 8.78 -6.44
N THR A 34 -8.46 7.96 -6.67
CA THR A 34 -8.44 6.95 -7.74
C THR A 34 -8.64 5.53 -7.21
N ARG A 35 -8.79 5.39 -5.89
CA ARG A 35 -8.81 4.10 -5.18
C ARG A 35 -7.59 3.25 -5.56
N THR A 36 -6.41 3.89 -5.60
CA THR A 36 -5.14 3.23 -5.92
C THR A 36 -4.30 3.12 -4.66
N ILE A 37 -3.72 1.95 -4.43
CA ILE A 37 -2.83 1.69 -3.31
C ILE A 37 -1.47 1.25 -3.86
N GLY A 38 -0.42 2.00 -3.51
CA GLY A 38 0.97 1.65 -3.78
C GLY A 38 1.62 1.05 -2.54
N THR A 39 2.29 -0.08 -2.68
CA THR A 39 3.13 -0.67 -1.61
C THR A 39 4.57 -0.68 -2.11
N ALA A 40 5.47 -0.03 -1.41
CA ALA A 40 6.92 -0.16 -1.60
C ALA A 40 7.47 -1.06 -0.50
N LEU A 41 8.10 -2.15 -0.89
CA LEU A 41 8.51 -3.25 -0.01
C LEU A 41 9.98 -3.57 -0.24
N ASP A 42 10.70 -3.88 0.82
CA ASP A 42 12.04 -4.46 0.70
C ASP A 42 11.92 -5.99 0.66
N HIS A 43 12.06 -6.57 -0.54
CA HIS A 43 11.94 -8.01 -0.74
C HIS A 43 13.31 -8.68 -0.52
N PRO A 44 13.40 -9.74 0.31
CA PRO A 44 14.69 -10.32 0.71
C PRO A 44 15.56 -10.81 -0.46
N SER A 45 14.95 -11.20 -1.58
CA SER A 45 15.70 -11.63 -2.79
C SER A 45 15.68 -10.64 -3.95
N GLN A 46 14.74 -9.70 -4.00
CA GLN A 46 14.57 -8.77 -5.13
C GLN A 46 14.96 -7.34 -4.77
N GLY A 47 15.28 -7.08 -3.51
CA GLY A 47 15.50 -5.75 -2.96
C GLY A 47 14.23 -4.92 -2.98
N LYS A 48 14.39 -3.60 -3.10
CA LYS A 48 13.28 -2.64 -3.08
C LYS A 48 12.38 -2.81 -4.30
N THR A 49 11.14 -3.19 -4.06
CA THR A 49 10.10 -3.37 -5.08
C THR A 49 8.92 -2.44 -4.80
N GLN A 50 8.14 -2.14 -5.83
CA GLN A 50 6.92 -1.36 -5.68
C GLN A 50 5.78 -1.96 -6.51
N LEU A 51 4.61 -2.09 -5.90
CA LEU A 51 3.42 -2.60 -6.54
C LEU A 51 2.26 -1.61 -6.41
N PHE A 52 1.56 -1.37 -7.51
CA PHE A 52 0.35 -0.54 -7.53
C PHE A 52 -0.88 -1.41 -7.78
N ARG A 53 -1.87 -1.28 -6.90
CA ARG A 53 -3.18 -1.91 -7.03
C ARG A 53 -4.21 -0.82 -7.27
N ARG A 54 -4.92 -0.88 -8.41
CA ARG A 54 -5.92 0.12 -8.80
C ARG A 54 -7.33 -0.40 -8.51
N LYS A 55 -8.31 0.50 -8.36
CA LYS A 55 -9.71 0.17 -8.09
C LYS A 55 -9.88 -0.74 -6.86
N CYS A 56 -9.11 -0.47 -5.80
CA CYS A 56 -9.20 -1.20 -4.54
C CYS A 56 -10.50 -0.88 -3.79
N THR A 57 -11.08 -1.88 -3.15
CA THR A 57 -12.18 -1.68 -2.20
C THR A 57 -11.63 -1.38 -0.79
N VAL A 58 -12.53 -1.05 0.15
CA VAL A 58 -12.14 -0.82 1.55
C VAL A 58 -11.62 -2.12 2.19
N GLU A 59 -12.15 -3.28 1.79
CA GLU A 59 -11.69 -4.59 2.23
C GLU A 59 -10.28 -4.88 1.71
N ASP A 60 -9.99 -4.53 0.45
CA ASP A 60 -8.63 -4.63 -0.11
C ASP A 60 -7.65 -3.77 0.70
N LEU A 61 -8.07 -2.57 1.11
CA LEU A 61 -7.24 -1.68 1.94
C LEU A 61 -6.95 -2.31 3.31
N LYS A 62 -7.96 -2.87 3.99
CA LYS A 62 -7.78 -3.56 5.28
C LYS A 62 -6.79 -4.73 5.18
N LYS A 63 -6.88 -5.52 4.11
CA LYS A 63 -5.93 -6.63 3.86
C LYS A 63 -4.51 -6.13 3.64
N ILE A 64 -4.33 -5.03 2.89
CA ILE A 64 -3.01 -4.43 2.65
C ILE A 64 -2.43 -3.83 3.93
N PHE A 65 -3.28 -3.25 4.79
CA PHE A 65 -2.84 -2.75 6.10
C PHE A 65 -2.39 -3.88 7.03
N GLN A 66 -3.10 -5.02 7.02
CA GLN A 66 -2.70 -6.21 7.78
C GLN A 66 -1.41 -6.82 7.27
N ASN A 67 -1.25 -6.91 5.96
CA ASN A 67 -0.06 -7.48 5.34
C ASN A 67 0.21 -6.76 4.00
N PRO A 68 1.19 -5.84 3.96
CA PRO A 68 1.56 -5.11 2.74
C PRO A 68 2.04 -6.04 1.60
N ARG A 69 2.58 -7.21 1.97
CA ARG A 69 3.03 -8.28 1.06
C ARG A 69 1.87 -9.14 0.56
N SER A 70 0.65 -8.93 1.04
CA SER A 70 -0.51 -9.73 0.61
C SER A 70 -0.74 -9.58 -0.89
N HIS A 71 -0.68 -10.72 -1.58
CA HIS A 71 -1.00 -10.82 -2.99
C HIS A 71 -2.52 -10.79 -3.18
N SER A 72 -3.07 -9.66 -3.62
CA SER A 72 -4.50 -9.55 -3.91
C SER A 72 -4.91 -10.15 -5.27
N GLY A 73 -3.99 -10.82 -5.98
CA GLY A 73 -4.20 -11.33 -7.35
C GLY A 73 -4.40 -10.25 -8.43
N LYS A 74 -4.71 -9.01 -8.02
CA LYS A 74 -4.87 -7.83 -8.89
C LYS A 74 -3.50 -7.18 -9.13
N GLY A 75 -3.07 -7.12 -10.38
CA GLY A 75 -1.85 -6.41 -10.80
C GLY A 75 -0.70 -7.31 -11.28
N TYR A 76 -0.82 -8.64 -11.18
CA TYR A 76 0.11 -9.55 -11.85
C TYR A 76 -0.25 -9.63 -13.34
N LYS A 77 0.72 -9.32 -14.21
CA LYS A 77 0.63 -9.71 -15.62
C LYS A 77 0.70 -11.24 -15.65
N ARG A 78 -0.38 -11.91 -16.06
CA ARG A 78 -0.26 -13.26 -16.61
C ARG A 78 0.61 -13.13 -17.87
N ARG A 79 1.67 -13.95 -17.95
CA ARG A 79 2.51 -14.08 -19.14
C ARG A 79 1.68 -14.65 -20.29
#